data_AF-A0A542GLU1-F1
#
_entry.id   AF-A0A542GLU1-F1
#
_cell.length_a   1.000
_cell.length_b   1.000
_cell.length_c   1.000
_cell.angle_alpha   90.00
_cell.angle_beta   90.00
_cell.angle_gamma   90.00
#
_symmetry.space_group_name_H-M   'P 1'
#
loop_
_entity.id
_entity.type
_entity.pdbx_description
1 polymer ?
#
loop_
_entity_poly.entity_id
_entity_poly.type
_entity_poly.pdbx_seq_one_letter_code
_entity_poly.pdbx_strand_id
1 'polypeptide(L)'
;MPGREIQERILARTAGTGTGGAGVAAYRYRGVPKPDPATARAQQALAMLAQLRTTIALRSSRVRALTAELGDCVAQAVCDGVQVAAVAKAAGLPAASIRSAALARGELYPSGQTRNRHLDLIAGLAAELAAAEGTRSAAEEERTQVLALARKSRLLDDYQLAGASGLKSDEIRKVTRGVGLRVA
;
A
#
# COMPACT_ATOMS: atom_id res chain seq x y z
N MET A 1 21.09 54.11 31.58
CA MET A 1 20.17 54.10 32.73
C MET A 1 19.88 55.52 33.15
N PRO A 2 18.66 55.93 33.57
CA PRO A 2 17.29 55.39 33.33
C PRO A 2 16.73 55.93 31.98
N GLY A 3 15.43 56.06 31.67
CA GLY A 3 14.20 55.46 32.23
C GLY A 3 12.91 56.35 32.17
N ARG A 4 11.73 55.73 32.38
CA ARG A 4 10.35 56.26 32.55
C ARG A 4 9.56 56.81 31.33
N GLU A 5 8.68 55.94 30.83
CA GLU A 5 7.21 56.09 30.75
C GLU A 5 6.59 57.50 30.65
N ILE A 6 5.81 57.72 29.58
CA ILE A 6 4.65 58.62 29.60
C ILE A 6 3.45 57.88 28.98
N GLN A 7 2.50 57.51 29.84
CA GLN A 7 1.14 57.13 29.44
C GLN A 7 0.35 58.42 29.16
N GLU A 8 0.18 58.82 27.90
CA GLU A 8 -0.77 59.90 27.59
C GLU A 8 -1.20 59.87 26.12
N ARG A 9 -2.31 59.16 25.82
CA ARG A 9 -3.12 59.37 24.60
C ARG A 9 -4.50 58.70 24.66
N ILE A 10 -5.18 58.91 25.78
CA ILE A 10 -6.64 58.78 25.86
C ILE A 10 -7.23 60.19 25.59
N LEU A 11 -8.35 60.24 24.88
CA LEU A 11 -9.12 61.44 24.47
C LEU A 11 -8.51 62.32 23.35
N ALA A 12 -8.84 61.95 22.11
CA ALA A 12 -9.38 62.91 21.14
C ALA A 12 -10.36 62.23 20.17
N ARG A 13 -11.42 62.95 19.80
CA ARG A 13 -12.35 62.71 18.67
C ARG A 13 -13.49 61.70 18.88
N THR A 14 -14.46 62.10 19.70
CA THR A 14 -15.89 61.88 19.41
C THR A 14 -16.39 62.85 18.33
N ALA A 15 -17.59 62.54 17.79
CA ALA A 15 -18.44 63.31 16.86
C ALA A 15 -18.09 63.27 15.35
N GLY A 16 -19.09 62.90 14.55
CA GLY A 16 -19.02 62.79 13.07
C GLY A 16 -20.04 61.84 12.45
N THR A 17 -21.34 61.99 12.75
CA THR A 17 -22.41 61.22 12.08
C THR A 17 -22.69 61.76 10.67
N GLY A 18 -22.73 60.89 9.66
CA GLY A 18 -23.15 61.21 8.30
C GLY A 18 -23.70 59.97 7.57
N THR A 19 -24.91 60.07 7.04
CA THR A 19 -25.70 58.94 6.55
C THR A 19 -25.62 58.80 5.03
N GLY A 20 -25.45 57.57 4.52
CA GLY A 20 -25.94 57.19 3.18
C GLY A 20 -24.92 56.90 2.06
N GLY A 21 -24.75 55.62 1.75
CA GLY A 21 -24.95 55.15 0.36
C GLY A 21 -23.85 55.29 -0.69
N ALA A 22 -22.75 54.54 -0.56
CA ALA A 22 -22.04 53.96 -1.72
C ALA A 22 -21.32 52.67 -1.29
N GLY A 23 -21.79 51.53 -1.76
CA GLY A 23 -21.41 50.21 -1.22
C GLY A 23 -20.04 49.72 -1.67
N VAL A 24 -18.96 50.19 -1.04
CA VAL A 24 -17.68 49.46 -1.06
C VAL A 24 -17.78 48.34 -0.02
N ALA A 25 -18.30 47.19 -0.45
CA ALA A 25 -18.36 45.99 0.37
C ALA A 25 -16.93 45.59 0.74
N ALA A 26 -16.52 45.91 1.98
CA ALA A 26 -15.20 45.57 2.50
C ALA A 26 -14.98 44.06 2.34
N TYR A 27 -14.02 43.70 1.49
CA TYR A 27 -13.76 42.31 1.10
C TYR A 27 -13.21 41.55 2.32
N ARG A 28 -14.11 41.07 3.17
CA ARG A 28 -13.78 40.13 4.24
C ARG A 28 -13.34 38.85 3.58
N TYR A 29 -12.02 38.70 3.45
CA TYR A 29 -11.38 37.43 3.14
C TYR A 29 -11.86 36.41 4.19
N ARG A 30 -12.86 35.60 3.81
CA ARG A 30 -13.16 34.35 4.50
C ARG A 30 -11.96 33.44 4.25
N GLY A 31 -10.97 33.54 5.13
CA GLY A 31 -9.90 32.56 5.20
C GLY A 31 -10.52 31.16 5.22
N VAL A 32 -9.96 30.26 4.41
CA VAL A 32 -10.46 28.90 4.27
C VAL A 32 -10.61 28.31 5.67
N PRO A 33 -11.79 27.76 6.05
CA PRO A 33 -11.98 27.20 7.38
C PRO A 33 -10.85 26.22 7.68
N LYS A 34 -10.19 26.39 8.83
CA LYS A 34 -9.10 25.49 9.23
C LYS A 34 -9.63 24.05 9.17
N PRO A 35 -9.03 23.15 8.37
CA PRO A 35 -9.56 21.82 8.18
C PRO A 35 -9.65 21.11 9.52
N ASP A 36 -10.79 20.50 9.79
CA ASP A 36 -11.02 19.74 11.02
C ASP A 36 -9.99 18.59 11.06
N PRO A 37 -9.19 18.45 12.15
CA PRO A 37 -8.21 17.38 12.27
C PRO A 37 -8.81 15.97 12.09
N ALA A 38 -10.10 15.76 12.35
CA ALA A 38 -10.76 14.50 12.04
C ALA A 38 -10.88 14.27 10.52
N THR A 39 -11.29 15.29 9.76
CA THR A 39 -11.38 15.21 8.29
C THR A 39 -10.02 15.00 7.62
N ALA A 40 -8.96 15.64 8.14
CA ALA A 40 -7.60 15.45 7.63
C ALA A 40 -7.10 14.00 7.86
N ARG A 41 -7.34 13.43 9.05
CA ARG A 41 -7.01 12.02 9.36
C ARG A 41 -7.81 11.04 8.51
N ALA A 42 -9.09 11.32 8.26
CA ALA A 42 -9.95 10.52 7.40
C ALA A 42 -9.43 10.50 5.95
N GLN A 43 -9.07 11.67 5.39
CA GLN A 43 -8.46 11.79 4.06
C GLN A 43 -7.12 11.06 3.97
N GLN A 44 -6.25 11.18 4.99
CA GLN A 44 -4.98 10.48 5.06
C GLN A 44 -5.16 8.95 5.05
N ALA A 45 -6.13 8.43 5.82
CA ALA A 45 -6.44 7.00 5.83
C ALA A 45 -6.96 6.50 4.48
N LEU A 46 -7.84 7.26 3.81
CA LEU A 46 -8.32 6.92 2.46
C LEU A 46 -7.17 6.90 1.43
N ALA A 47 -6.29 7.90 1.45
CA ALA A 47 -5.14 7.99 0.55
C ALA A 47 -4.17 6.80 0.75
N MET A 48 -3.85 6.48 2.00
CA MET A 48 -2.99 5.35 2.35
C MET A 48 -3.61 4.00 1.94
N LEU A 49 -4.92 3.81 2.14
CA LEU A 49 -5.61 2.60 1.67
C LEU A 49 -5.58 2.47 0.14
N ALA A 50 -5.75 3.58 -0.60
CA ALA A 50 -5.67 3.59 -2.05
C ALA A 50 -4.24 3.27 -2.55
N GLN A 51 -3.21 3.82 -1.91
CA GLN A 51 -1.80 3.51 -2.19
C GLN A 51 -1.45 2.06 -1.88
N LEU A 52 -1.97 1.50 -0.79
CA LEU A 52 -1.76 0.08 -0.46
C LEU A 52 -2.48 -0.82 -1.46
N ARG A 53 -3.68 -0.45 -1.94
CA ARG A 53 -4.40 -1.18 -3.00
C ARG A 53 -3.60 -1.27 -4.30
N THR A 54 -3.02 -0.17 -4.77
CA THR A 54 -2.19 -0.18 -5.99
C THR A 54 -0.88 -0.94 -5.78
N THR A 55 -0.26 -0.80 -4.61
CA THR A 55 0.97 -1.52 -4.22
C THR A 55 0.75 -3.04 -4.18
N ILE A 56 -0.32 -3.52 -3.55
CA ILE A 56 -0.68 -4.95 -3.51
C ILE A 56 -0.98 -5.48 -4.91
N ALA A 57 -1.67 -4.71 -5.76
CA ALA A 57 -1.95 -5.10 -7.14
C ALA A 57 -0.67 -5.28 -7.97
N LEU A 58 0.29 -4.34 -7.85
CA LEU A 58 1.59 -4.41 -8.52
C LEU A 58 2.42 -5.62 -8.02
N ARG A 59 2.54 -5.79 -6.70
CA ARG A 59 3.27 -6.92 -6.09
C ARG A 59 2.64 -8.26 -6.47
N SER A 60 1.31 -8.36 -6.47
CA SER A 60 0.59 -9.55 -6.95
C SER A 60 0.84 -9.85 -8.43
N SER A 61 1.06 -8.82 -9.25
CA SER A 61 1.45 -9.02 -10.65
C SER A 61 2.87 -9.54 -10.80
N ARG A 62 3.84 -9.03 -10.04
CA ARG A 62 5.22 -9.55 -10.03
C ARG A 62 5.28 -10.99 -9.50
N VAL A 63 4.52 -11.34 -8.46
CA VAL A 63 4.41 -12.72 -7.97
C VAL A 63 3.90 -13.68 -9.06
N ARG A 64 2.85 -13.29 -9.80
CA ARG A 64 2.35 -14.12 -10.92
C ARG A 64 3.38 -14.26 -12.05
N ALA A 65 4.07 -13.18 -12.40
CA ALA A 65 5.14 -13.23 -13.41
C ALA A 65 6.29 -14.16 -12.99
N LEU A 66 6.81 -13.98 -11.76
CA LEU A 66 7.87 -14.84 -11.20
C LEU A 66 7.45 -16.32 -11.08
N THR A 67 6.18 -16.58 -10.77
CA THR A 67 5.65 -17.96 -10.73
C THR A 67 5.62 -18.59 -12.13
N ALA A 68 5.27 -17.81 -13.16
CA ALA A 68 5.33 -18.26 -14.55
C ALA A 68 6.77 -18.48 -15.02
N GLU A 69 7.66 -17.51 -14.78
CA GLU A 69 9.11 -17.55 -15.09
C GLU A 69 9.80 -18.75 -14.41
N LEU A 70 9.48 -19.03 -13.15
CA LEU A 70 9.98 -20.20 -12.42
C LEU A 70 9.45 -21.50 -13.03
N GLY A 71 8.16 -21.55 -13.41
CA GLY A 71 7.55 -22.70 -14.08
C GLY A 71 8.13 -22.97 -15.47
N ASP A 72 8.43 -21.93 -16.24
CA ASP A 72 9.20 -21.97 -17.50
C ASP A 72 10.55 -22.66 -17.28
N CYS A 73 11.36 -22.11 -16.36
CA CYS A 73 12.72 -22.61 -16.15
C CYS A 73 12.74 -24.04 -15.55
N VAL A 74 11.84 -24.36 -14.63
CA VAL A 74 11.70 -25.71 -14.07
C VAL A 74 11.41 -26.74 -15.17
N ALA A 75 10.50 -26.44 -16.09
CA ALA A 75 10.19 -27.35 -17.19
C ALA A 75 11.34 -27.46 -18.19
N GLN A 76 12.00 -26.35 -18.53
CA GLN A 76 13.17 -26.34 -19.40
C GLN A 76 14.34 -27.15 -18.81
N ALA A 77 14.61 -27.02 -17.50
CA ALA A 77 15.66 -27.80 -16.83
C ALA A 77 15.37 -29.30 -16.86
N VAL A 78 14.11 -29.71 -16.71
CA VAL A 78 13.70 -31.13 -16.84
C VAL A 78 13.81 -31.62 -18.29
N CYS A 79 13.45 -30.78 -19.27
CA CYS A 79 13.65 -31.06 -20.70
C CYS A 79 15.14 -31.28 -21.04
N ASP A 80 16.03 -30.42 -20.51
CA ASP A 80 17.49 -30.53 -20.63
C ASP A 80 18.11 -31.64 -19.75
N GLY A 81 17.30 -32.54 -19.18
CA GLY A 81 17.76 -33.73 -18.46
C GLY A 81 18.24 -33.51 -17.02
N VAL A 82 17.98 -32.34 -16.42
CA VAL A 82 18.29 -32.11 -15.00
C VAL A 82 17.37 -32.94 -14.11
N GLN A 83 17.96 -33.71 -13.20
CA GLN A 83 17.22 -34.58 -12.28
C GLN A 83 16.18 -33.80 -11.46
N VAL A 84 14.93 -34.26 -11.49
CA VAL A 84 13.78 -33.71 -10.76
C VAL A 84 14.09 -33.45 -9.27
N ALA A 85 14.84 -34.31 -8.60
CA ALA A 85 15.23 -34.13 -7.20
C ALA A 85 16.16 -32.93 -6.97
N ALA A 86 17.07 -32.64 -7.92
CA ALA A 86 17.94 -31.47 -7.87
C ALA A 86 17.14 -30.18 -8.14
N VAL A 87 16.24 -30.21 -9.13
CA VAL A 87 15.32 -29.10 -9.44
C VAL A 87 14.40 -28.79 -8.25
N ALA A 88 13.81 -29.81 -7.63
CA ALA A 88 12.99 -29.69 -6.43
C ALA A 88 13.75 -29.02 -5.27
N LYS A 89 15.00 -29.43 -5.03
CA LYS A 89 15.88 -28.83 -4.01
C LYS A 89 16.19 -27.37 -4.32
N ALA A 90 16.50 -27.03 -5.57
CA ALA A 90 16.81 -25.65 -5.97
C ALA A 90 15.58 -24.72 -5.88
N ALA A 91 14.40 -25.20 -6.29
CA ALA A 91 13.16 -24.43 -6.25
C ALA A 91 12.54 -24.32 -4.85
N GLY A 92 12.95 -25.16 -3.89
CA GLY A 92 12.28 -25.28 -2.59
C GLY A 92 10.88 -25.94 -2.68
N LEU A 93 10.59 -26.65 -3.77
CA LEU A 93 9.27 -27.22 -4.07
C LEU A 93 9.28 -28.76 -4.01
N PRO A 94 8.16 -29.41 -3.66
CA PRO A 94 8.10 -30.87 -3.66
C PRO A 94 8.21 -31.44 -5.07
N ALA A 95 8.87 -32.59 -5.21
CA ALA A 95 9.11 -33.26 -6.49
C ALA A 95 7.82 -33.66 -7.26
N ALA A 96 6.65 -33.68 -6.60
CA ALA A 96 5.35 -33.81 -7.26
C ALA A 96 4.99 -32.55 -8.07
N SER A 97 5.18 -31.35 -7.51
CA SER A 97 4.93 -30.08 -8.19
C SER A 97 5.88 -29.88 -9.37
N ILE A 98 7.16 -30.26 -9.23
CA ILE A 98 8.13 -30.21 -10.34
C ILE A 98 7.69 -31.10 -11.51
N ARG A 99 7.26 -32.34 -11.25
CA ARG A 99 6.73 -33.23 -12.29
C ARG A 99 5.46 -32.67 -12.95
N SER A 100 4.54 -32.13 -12.16
CA SER A 100 3.32 -31.50 -12.68
C SER A 100 3.62 -30.29 -13.57
N ALA A 101 4.55 -29.42 -13.15
CA ALA A 101 4.96 -28.25 -13.92
C ALA A 101 5.65 -28.62 -15.24
N ALA A 102 6.52 -29.65 -15.23
CA ALA A 102 7.16 -30.16 -16.44
C ALA A 102 6.15 -30.79 -17.42
N LEU A 103 5.17 -31.55 -16.92
CA LEU A 103 4.12 -32.18 -17.75
C LEU A 103 3.07 -31.19 -18.27
N ALA A 104 2.86 -30.06 -17.57
CA ALA A 104 1.94 -29.01 -18.00
C ALA A 104 2.48 -28.15 -19.16
N ARG A 105 3.77 -28.28 -19.48
CA ARG A 105 4.43 -27.64 -20.61
C ARG A 105 4.50 -28.63 -21.77
N GLY A 106 4.18 -28.14 -22.98
CA GLY A 106 4.21 -28.95 -24.20
C GLY A 106 5.64 -29.22 -24.69
N GLU A 107 5.80 -29.43 -26.00
CA GLU A 107 7.11 -29.64 -26.61
C GLU A 107 8.03 -28.43 -26.35
N LEU A 108 9.08 -28.67 -25.56
CA LEU A 108 10.18 -27.75 -25.31
C LEU A 108 11.40 -28.23 -26.11
N TYR A 109 12.11 -27.28 -26.70
CA TYR A 109 13.39 -27.57 -27.35
C TYR A 109 14.53 -27.52 -26.33
N PRO A 110 15.57 -28.38 -26.46
CA PRO A 110 16.73 -28.32 -25.58
C PRO A 110 17.41 -26.95 -25.65
N SER A 111 17.68 -26.33 -24.49
CA SER A 111 18.25 -24.98 -24.41
C SER A 111 19.78 -24.96 -24.52
N GLY A 112 20.42 -26.12 -24.40
CA GLY A 112 21.89 -26.24 -24.38
C GLY A 112 22.55 -25.67 -23.11
N GLN A 113 21.78 -25.21 -22.12
CA GLN A 113 22.33 -24.70 -20.86
C GLN A 113 22.87 -25.83 -19.98
N THR A 114 23.90 -25.50 -19.19
CA THR A 114 24.48 -26.46 -18.25
C THR A 114 23.56 -26.68 -17.05
N ARG A 115 23.63 -27.90 -16.48
CA ARG A 115 22.90 -28.28 -15.25
C ARG A 115 23.04 -27.25 -14.13
N ASN A 116 24.24 -26.76 -13.88
CA ASN A 116 24.48 -25.80 -12.79
C ASN A 116 23.76 -24.48 -13.06
N ARG A 117 23.84 -23.95 -14.29
CA ARG A 117 23.17 -22.70 -14.66
C ARG A 117 21.64 -22.78 -14.50
N HIS A 118 21.03 -23.93 -14.84
CA HIS A 118 19.61 -24.19 -14.55
C HIS A 118 19.32 -24.15 -13.05
N LEU A 119 20.09 -24.86 -12.22
CA LEU A 119 19.86 -24.92 -10.78
C LEU A 119 20.06 -23.55 -10.10
N ASP A 120 21.08 -22.80 -10.52
CA ASP A 120 21.37 -21.45 -10.00
C ASP A 120 20.24 -20.46 -10.36
N LEU A 121 19.73 -20.50 -11.59
CA LEU A 121 18.65 -19.62 -12.04
C LEU A 121 17.31 -19.96 -11.35
N ILE A 122 17.02 -21.25 -11.17
CA ILE A 122 15.84 -21.73 -10.42
C ILE A 122 15.90 -21.27 -8.96
N ALA A 123 17.05 -21.39 -8.31
CA ALA A 123 17.25 -20.94 -6.93
C ALA A 123 17.10 -19.41 -6.80
N GLY A 124 17.64 -18.65 -7.77
CA GLY A 124 17.47 -17.19 -7.84
C GLY A 124 16.00 -16.78 -7.98
N LEU A 125 15.28 -17.35 -8.94
CA LEU A 125 13.85 -17.06 -9.15
C LEU A 125 12.99 -17.47 -7.95
N ALA A 126 13.29 -18.59 -7.30
CA ALA A 126 12.58 -19.00 -6.08
C ALA A 126 12.80 -18.02 -4.91
N ALA A 127 14.02 -17.51 -4.75
CA ALA A 127 14.33 -16.48 -3.75
C ALA A 127 13.65 -15.13 -4.06
N GLU A 128 13.65 -14.69 -5.32
CA GLU A 128 12.92 -13.50 -5.76
C GLU A 128 11.41 -13.65 -5.53
N LEU A 129 10.84 -14.82 -5.84
CA LEU A 129 9.41 -15.10 -5.62
C LEU A 129 9.07 -15.01 -4.14
N ALA A 130 9.84 -15.66 -3.26
CA ALA A 130 9.64 -15.59 -1.82
C ALA A 130 9.74 -14.15 -1.28
N ALA A 131 10.68 -13.34 -1.79
CA ALA A 131 10.79 -11.93 -1.43
C ALA A 131 9.60 -11.09 -1.94
N ALA A 132 9.13 -11.34 -3.16
CA ALA A 132 7.95 -10.69 -3.72
C ALA A 132 6.67 -11.04 -2.95
N GLU A 133 6.52 -12.28 -2.51
CA GLU A 133 5.41 -12.71 -1.66
C GLU A 133 5.49 -12.11 -0.24
N GLY A 134 6.67 -12.09 0.37
CA GLY A 134 6.89 -11.43 1.67
C GLY A 134 6.54 -9.94 1.64
N THR A 135 6.97 -9.22 0.59
CA THR A 135 6.59 -7.80 0.43
C THR A 135 5.09 -7.63 0.11
N ARG A 136 4.44 -8.56 -0.58
CA ARG A 136 2.96 -8.55 -0.75
C ARG A 136 2.27 -8.69 0.61
N SER A 137 2.65 -9.70 1.40
CA SER A 137 2.08 -9.97 2.74
C SER A 137 2.20 -8.74 3.64
N ALA A 138 3.39 -8.12 3.69
CA ALA A 138 3.61 -6.92 4.51
C ALA A 138 2.65 -5.76 4.17
N ALA A 139 2.33 -5.53 2.89
CA ALA A 139 1.34 -4.52 2.51
C ALA A 139 -0.11 -4.92 2.80
N GLU A 140 -0.42 -6.22 2.75
CA GLU A 140 -1.74 -6.75 3.14
C GLU A 140 -1.96 -6.64 4.66
N GLU A 141 -0.93 -6.89 5.46
CA GLU A 141 -0.88 -6.66 6.91
C GLU A 141 -0.99 -5.18 7.26
N GLU A 142 -0.24 -4.31 6.59
CA GLU A 142 -0.32 -2.85 6.76
C GLU A 142 -1.73 -2.33 6.44
N ARG A 143 -2.31 -2.75 5.30
CA ARG A 143 -3.70 -2.42 4.93
C ARG A 143 -4.69 -2.87 6.01
N THR A 144 -4.47 -4.05 6.60
CA THR A 144 -5.31 -4.59 7.67
C THR A 144 -5.20 -3.75 8.95
N GLN A 145 -4.01 -3.28 9.31
CA GLN A 145 -3.79 -2.37 10.45
C GLN A 145 -4.47 -1.01 10.23
N VAL A 146 -4.33 -0.42 9.04
CA VAL A 146 -4.98 0.85 8.67
C VAL A 146 -6.50 0.72 8.73
N LEU A 147 -7.08 -0.34 8.17
CA LEU A 147 -8.51 -0.63 8.28
C LEU A 147 -8.96 -0.78 9.74
N ALA A 148 -8.20 -1.50 10.57
CA ALA A 148 -8.54 -1.68 11.98
C ALA A 148 -8.51 -0.35 12.77
N LEU A 149 -7.54 0.52 12.48
CA LEU A 149 -7.40 1.83 13.12
C LEU A 149 -8.50 2.80 12.68
N ALA A 150 -8.80 2.85 11.38
CA ALA A 150 -9.85 3.73 10.84
C ALA A 150 -11.25 3.34 11.37
N ARG A 151 -11.54 2.04 11.52
CA ARG A 151 -12.80 1.54 12.11
C ARG A 151 -12.88 1.82 13.61
N LYS A 152 -11.81 1.57 14.38
CA LYS A 152 -11.77 1.85 15.83
C LYS A 152 -11.92 3.33 16.16
N SER A 153 -11.36 4.21 15.31
CA SER A 153 -11.47 5.66 15.46
C SER A 153 -12.80 6.25 14.94
N ARG A 154 -13.66 5.45 14.29
CA ARG A 154 -14.95 5.87 13.69
C ARG A 154 -14.86 7.08 12.74
N LEU A 155 -13.69 7.29 12.13
CA LEU A 155 -13.42 8.42 11.21
C LEU A 155 -14.03 8.22 9.81
N LEU A 156 -14.31 6.97 9.44
CA LEU A 156 -14.80 6.56 8.12
C LEU A 156 -15.87 5.48 8.29
N ASP A 157 -16.84 5.45 7.39
CA ASP A 157 -17.86 4.40 7.35
C ASP A 157 -17.38 3.12 6.61
N ASP A 158 -18.10 2.00 6.81
CA ASP A 158 -17.79 0.69 6.21
C ASP A 158 -17.87 0.69 4.67
N TYR A 159 -18.46 1.71 4.00
CA TYR A 159 -18.50 1.87 2.54
C TYR A 159 -17.32 2.70 2.01
N GLN A 160 -16.97 3.80 2.66
CA GLN A 160 -15.78 4.61 2.36
C GLN A 160 -14.50 3.76 2.44
N LEU A 161 -14.41 2.94 3.49
CA LEU A 161 -13.31 1.98 3.67
C LEU A 161 -13.28 0.91 2.58
N ALA A 162 -14.45 0.42 2.12
CA ALA A 162 -14.54 -0.53 1.01
C ALA A 162 -14.07 0.09 -0.31
N GLY A 163 -14.53 1.30 -0.63
CA GLY A 163 -14.13 2.04 -1.83
C GLY A 163 -12.63 2.29 -1.93
N ALA A 164 -11.99 2.70 -0.83
CA ALA A 164 -10.56 2.96 -0.80
C ALA A 164 -9.71 1.68 -0.81
N SER A 165 -10.03 0.70 0.02
CA SER A 165 -9.22 -0.53 0.18
C SER A 165 -9.40 -1.56 -0.94
N GLY A 166 -10.52 -1.50 -1.67
CA GLY A 166 -10.92 -2.51 -2.66
C GLY A 166 -11.49 -3.80 -2.05
N LEU A 167 -11.69 -3.86 -0.73
CA LEU A 167 -12.27 -5.01 -0.03
C LEU A 167 -13.78 -4.82 0.18
N LYS A 168 -14.53 -5.92 0.31
CA LYS A 168 -15.96 -5.84 0.68
C LYS A 168 -16.11 -5.50 2.16
N SER A 169 -17.15 -4.77 2.56
CA SER A 169 -17.35 -4.38 3.98
C SER A 169 -17.43 -5.58 4.94
N ASP A 170 -17.92 -6.73 4.49
CA ASP A 170 -17.90 -7.97 5.28
C ASP A 170 -16.50 -8.59 5.43
N GLU A 171 -15.70 -8.52 4.37
CA GLU A 171 -14.29 -8.93 4.37
C GLU A 171 -13.47 -8.02 5.29
N ILE A 172 -13.69 -6.70 5.23
CA ILE A 172 -13.13 -5.72 6.17
C ILE A 172 -13.48 -6.10 7.62
N ARG A 173 -14.75 -6.46 7.90
CA ARG A 173 -15.17 -6.93 9.24
C ARG A 173 -14.48 -8.21 9.68
N LYS A 174 -14.15 -9.12 8.76
CA LYS A 174 -13.42 -10.35 9.03
C LYS A 174 -11.94 -10.06 9.32
N VAL A 175 -11.23 -9.39 8.42
CA VAL A 175 -9.78 -9.15 8.55
C VAL A 175 -9.42 -8.20 9.69
N THR A 176 -10.32 -7.28 10.08
CA THR A 176 -10.09 -6.38 11.23
C THR A 176 -10.50 -6.96 12.59
N ARG A 177 -11.12 -8.15 12.63
CA ARG A 177 -11.54 -8.80 13.89
C ARG A 177 -10.31 -9.31 14.64
N GLY A 178 -10.19 -8.97 15.92
CA GLY A 178 -9.08 -9.42 16.77
C GLY A 178 -7.73 -8.75 16.50
N VAL A 179 -7.63 -7.82 15.54
CA VAL A 179 -6.39 -7.09 15.27
C VAL A 179 -6.03 -6.20 16.47
N GLY A 180 -5.00 -6.61 17.20
CA GLY A 180 -4.30 -5.76 18.15
C GLY A 180 -3.64 -4.61 17.39
N LEU A 181 -3.97 -3.38 17.74
CA LEU A 181 -3.27 -2.24 17.16
C LEU A 181 -1.85 -2.22 17.74
N ARG A 182 -0.84 -2.41 16.89
CA ARG A 182 0.51 -1.98 17.22
C ARG A 182 0.51 -0.46 17.15
N VAL A 183 0.38 0.17 18.31
CA VAL A 183 0.65 1.60 18.44
C VAL A 183 2.16 1.75 18.32
N ALA A 184 2.60 2.44 17.27
CA ALA A 184 3.97 2.92 17.10
C ALA A 184 4.13 4.28 17.80
#